data_AF-A0A4R6QK00-F1
#
_entry.id   AF-A0A4R6QK00-F1
#
_cell.length_a   1.000
_cell.length_b   1.000
_cell.length_c   1.000
_cell.angle_alpha   90.00
_cell.angle_beta   90.00
_cell.angle_gamma   90.00
#
_symmetry.space_group_name_H-M   'P 1'
#
loop_
_entity.id
_entity.type
_entity.pdbx_description
1 polymer ?
#
loop_
_entity_poly.entity_id
_entity_poly.type
_entity_poly.pdbx_seq_one_letter_code
_entity_poly.pdbx_strand_id
1 'polypeptide(L)' 'MLASADDWLTARKLRNRMVHEYVRDAAELAEALNEGHAMVPLLLAFAAKVAAYCEQRGLPTG' A
#
# COMPACT_ATOMS: atom_id res chain seq x y z
N MET A 1 8.96 10.81 -0.10
CA MET A 1 9.92 9.77 0.30
C MET A 1 9.26 8.76 1.23
N LEU A 2 9.63 7.49 1.10
CA LEU A 2 9.10 6.38 1.89
C LEU A 2 9.62 6.46 3.33
N ALA A 3 8.76 6.19 4.31
CA ALA A 3 9.13 6.22 5.72
C ALA A 3 9.83 4.93 6.19
N SER A 4 9.39 3.78 5.68
CA SER A 4 9.94 2.46 5.98
C SER A 4 9.88 1.59 4.72
N ALA A 5 11.02 1.02 4.32
CA ALA A 5 11.08 0.06 3.22
C ALA A 5 10.40 -1.26 3.59
N ASP A 6 10.48 -1.66 4.85
CA ASP A 6 9.91 -2.90 5.35
C ASP A 6 8.37 -2.87 5.34
N ASP A 7 7.78 -1.74 5.75
CA ASP A 7 6.31 -1.58 5.74
C ASP A 7 5.78 -1.64 4.30
N TRP A 8 6.53 -1.08 3.35
CA TRP A 8 6.19 -1.16 1.93
C TRP A 8 6.31 -2.58 1.37
N LEU A 9 7.35 -3.32 1.77
CA LEU A 9 7.51 -4.72 1.38
C LEU A 9 6.39 -5.59 1.96
N THR A 10 5.97 -5.33 3.19
CA THR A 10 4.83 -5.99 3.85
C THR A 10 3.53 -5.72 3.09
N ALA A 11 3.22 -4.46 2.78
CA ALA A 11 2.04 -4.10 2.00
C ALA A 11 2.05 -4.75 0.61
N ARG A 12 3.21 -4.81 -0.06
CA ARG A 12 3.36 -5.46 -1.37
C ARG A 12 3.13 -6.97 -1.31
N LYS A 13 3.67 -7.65 -0.29
CA LYS A 13 3.46 -9.10 -0.08
C LYS A 13 2.00 -9.42 0.19
N LEU A 14 1.34 -8.63 1.05
CA LEU A 14 -0.09 -8.79 1.34
C LEU A 14 -0.95 -8.64 0.09
N ARG A 15 -0.70 -7.60 -0.72
CA ARG A 15 -1.38 -7.41 -2.02
C ARG A 15 -1.17 -8.61 -2.94
N ASN A 16 0.04 -9.17 -2.99
CA ASN A 16 0.31 -10.36 -3.82
C ASN A 16 -0.49 -11.57 -3.33
N ARG A 17 -0.50 -11.83 -2.02
CA ARG A 17 -1.30 -12.90 -1.39
C ARG A 17 -2.79 -12.76 -1.73
N MET A 18 -3.37 -11.58 -1.49
CA MET A 18 -4.79 -11.31 -1.73
C MET A 18 -5.20 -11.44 -3.22
N VAL A 19 -4.29 -11.13 -4.15
CA VAL A 19 -4.58 -11.20 -5.61
C VAL A 19 -4.29 -12.57 -6.21
N HIS A 20 -3.30 -13.30 -5.70
CA HIS A 20 -2.83 -14.54 -6.36
C HIS A 20 -3.35 -15.82 -5.72
N GLU A 21 -3.63 -15.84 -4.41
CA GLU A 21 -3.80 -17.12 -3.71
C GLU A 21 -5.23 -17.64 -3.62
N TYR A 22 -6.24 -16.97 -4.20
CA TYR A 22 -7.65 -17.39 -4.13
C TYR A 22 -8.02 -17.89 -2.72
N VAL A 23 -7.99 -16.98 -1.74
CA VAL A 23 -8.25 -17.30 -0.34
C VAL A 23 -9.62 -17.96 -0.19
N ARG A 24 -9.65 -19.24 0.22
CA ARG A 24 -10.88 -20.05 0.35
C ARG A 24 -11.46 -20.01 1.75
N ASP A 25 -10.65 -19.67 2.74
CA ASP A 25 -11.07 -19.51 4.13
C ASP A 25 -11.55 -18.06 4.37
N ALA A 26 -12.78 -17.92 4.83
CA ALA A 26 -13.37 -16.61 5.10
C ALA A 26 -12.67 -15.85 6.24
N ALA A 27 -12.12 -16.55 7.23
CA ALA A 27 -11.38 -15.94 8.33
C ALA A 27 -10.03 -15.39 7.84
N GLU A 28 -9.33 -16.16 7.02
CA GLU A 28 -8.08 -15.72 6.39
C GLU A 28 -8.31 -14.50 5.48
N LEU A 29 -9.43 -14.49 4.73
CA LEU A 29 -9.80 -13.35 3.91
C LEU A 29 -10.09 -12.11 4.77
N ALA A 30 -10.84 -12.27 5.86
CA ALA A 30 -11.16 -11.17 6.76
C ALA A 30 -9.90 -10.58 7.42
N GLU A 31 -8.97 -11.43 7.84
CA GLU A 31 -7.67 -11.01 8.38
C GLU A 31 -6.87 -10.21 7.34
N ALA A 32 -6.72 -10.76 6.12
CA ALA A 32 -6.01 -10.09 5.04
C ALA A 32 -6.63 -8.75 4.63
N LEU A 33 -7.97 -8.65 4.64
CA LEU A 33 -8.69 -7.39 4.39
C LEU A 33 -8.41 -6.36 5.48
N ASN A 34 -8.42 -6.76 6.75
CA ASN A 34 -8.12 -5.87 7.87
C ASN A 34 -6.65 -5.39 7.85
N GLU A 35 -5.71 -6.28 7.58
CA GLU A 35 -4.31 -5.91 7.37
C GLU A 35 -4.16 -4.94 6.19
N GLY A 36 -4.87 -5.19 5.09
CA GLY A 36 -4.84 -4.34 3.90
C GLY A 36 -5.38 -2.94 4.20
N HIS A 37 -6.47 -2.86 4.96
CA HIS A 37 -7.06 -1.60 5.40
C HIS A 37 -6.10 -0.81 6.30
N ALA A 38 -5.41 -1.48 7.22
CA ALA A 38 -4.42 -0.84 8.09
C ALA A 38 -3.23 -0.22 7.33
N MET A 39 -2.95 -0.69 6.10
CA MET A 39 -1.89 -0.13 5.25
C MET A 39 -2.32 1.10 4.42
N VAL A 40 -3.62 1.41 4.34
CA VAL A 40 -4.13 2.56 3.54
C VAL A 40 -3.49 3.90 3.95
N PRO A 41 -3.33 4.24 5.24
CA PRO A 41 -2.69 5.49 5.64
C PRO A 41 -1.24 5.62 5.13
N LEU A 42 -0.47 4.52 5.13
CA LEU A 42 0.89 4.47 4.60
C LEU A 42 0.90 4.80 3.10
N LEU A 43 0.00 4.18 2.33
CA LEU A 43 -0.10 4.38 0.88
C LEU A 43 -0.49 5.82 0.53
N LEU A 44 -1.49 6.37 1.23
CA LEU A 44 -1.94 7.76 1.03
C LEU A 44 -0.83 8.76 1.39
N ALA A 45 -0.16 8.56 2.52
CA ALA A 45 0.95 9.42 2.93
C ALA A 45 2.12 9.36 1.93
N PHE A 46 2.40 8.19 1.38
CA PHE A 46 3.42 8.04 0.34
C PHE A 46 3.02 8.76 -0.95
N ALA A 47 1.79 8.57 -1.43
CA ALA A 47 1.27 9.23 -2.62
C ALA A 47 1.32 10.76 -2.50
N ALA A 48 0.88 11.31 -1.36
CA ALA A 48 0.95 12.74 -1.08
C ALA A 48 2.39 13.27 -1.12
N LYS A 49 3.36 12.53 -0.56
CA LYS A 49 4.78 12.89 -0.62
C LYS A 49 5.35 12.82 -2.04
N VAL A 50 4.87 11.91 -2.88
CA VAL A 50 5.28 11.83 -4.29
C VAL A 50 4.71 13.00 -5.08
N ALA A 51 3.42 13.32 -4.90
CA ALA A 51 2.80 14.48 -5.53
C ALA A 51 3.53 15.79 -5.20
N ALA A 52 3.77 16.05 -3.90
CA ALA A 52 4.52 17.22 -3.47
C ALA A 52 5.95 17.27 -4.05
N TYR A 53 6.62 16.12 -4.17
CA TYR A 53 7.95 16.05 -4.79
C TYR A 53 7.93 16.41 -6.27
N CYS A 54 6.90 15.96 -6.99
CA CYS A 54 6.70 16.27 -8.41
C CYS A 54 6.38 17.75 -8.62
N GLU A 55 5.45 18.31 -7.83
CA GLU A 55 5.09 19.73 -7.87
C GLU A 55 6.31 20.64 -7.66
N GLN A 56 7.13 20.33 -6.66
CA GLN A 56 8.38 21.07 -6.38
C GLN A 56 9.38 21.07 -7.56
N ARG A 57 9.23 20.14 -8.50
CA ARG A 57 10.12 19.97 -9.67
C ARG A 57 9.45 20.34 -10.98
N GLY A 58 8.22 20.85 -10.95
CA GLY A 58 7.44 21.13 -12.16
C GLY A 58 7.10 19.87 -12.96
N LEU A 59 7.09 18.71 -12.32
CA LEU A 59 6.68 17.45 -12.95
C LEU A 59 5.15 17.33 -12.86
N PRO A 60 4.48 16.85 -13.92
CA PRO A 60 3.03 16.72 -13.93
C PRO A 60 2.56 15.73 -12.85
N THR A 61 1.54 16.13 -12.11
CA THR A 61 0.87 15.36 -11.05
C THR A 61 -0.56 15.01 -11.45
N GLY A 62 -0.71 14.25 -12.53
CA GLY A 62 -2.00 13.68 -12.95
C GLY A 62 -2.93 14.65 -13.67
#